data_AF-A0A2N2AEN7-F1
#
_entry.id   AF-A0A2N2AEN7-F1
#
_cell.length_a   1.000
_cell.length_b   1.000
_cell.length_c   1.000
_cell.angle_alpha   90.00
_cell.angle_beta   90.00
_cell.angle_gamma   90.00
#
_symmetry.space_group_name_H-M   'P 1'
#
loop_
_entity.id
_entity.type
_entity.pdbx_description
1 polymer ?
#
loop_
_entity_poly.entity_id
_entity_poly.type
_entity_poly.pdbx_seq_one_letter_code
_entity_poly.pdbx_strand_id
1 'polypeptide(L)'
;MTLLGDWHADPLDMEAARTLLAAAQQRRRRGTRQRRCRTCQLQEMIARYWLGEDIAMLYRDAAPLLQGSAHGRALLELVVGQLLQSRRRRGAQQHLERGFHLGSRLFTPADYLAVLNRHQLLARLPPGDAPQPAATLAQLLVTARVIERLEGRARRPHGKHDPTDLYG
;
A
#
# COMPACT_ATOMS: atom_id res chain seq x y z
N MET A 1 -17.15 -1.01 1.44
CA MET A 1 -15.72 -0.75 1.20
C MET A 1 -15.56 -0.06 -0.13
N THR A 2 -14.89 1.08 -0.14
CA THR A 2 -14.53 1.81 -1.36
C THR A 2 -13.19 1.29 -1.91
N LEU A 3 -12.98 1.40 -3.22
CA LEU A 3 -11.72 1.00 -3.87
C LEU A 3 -10.45 1.63 -3.25
N LEU A 4 -10.61 2.80 -2.60
CA LEU A 4 -9.53 3.50 -1.90
C LEU A 4 -9.11 2.79 -0.61
N GLY A 5 -10.02 2.07 0.06
CA GLY A 5 -9.75 1.34 1.30
C GLY A 5 -8.95 0.05 1.11
N ASP A 6 -9.06 -0.55 -0.08
CA ASP A 6 -8.54 -1.88 -0.36
C ASP A 6 -7.01 -1.91 -0.46
N TRP A 7 -6.46 -3.13 -0.39
CA TRP A 7 -5.05 -3.40 -0.67
C TRP A 7 -4.93 -4.01 -2.07
N HIS A 8 -4.09 -3.40 -2.91
CA HIS A 8 -3.94 -3.77 -4.32
C HIS A 8 -2.54 -4.32 -4.67
N ALA A 9 -1.70 -4.54 -3.65
CA ALA A 9 -0.29 -4.90 -3.82
C ALA A 9 0.04 -6.27 -3.26
N ASP A 10 -0.93 -7.19 -3.21
CA ASP A 10 -0.59 -8.58 -2.93
C ASP A 10 0.25 -9.15 -4.10
N PRO A 11 1.31 -9.91 -3.79
CA PRO A 11 2.17 -10.50 -4.80
C PRO A 11 1.41 -11.35 -5.80
N LEU A 12 1.65 -11.09 -7.09
CA LEU A 12 1.19 -11.93 -8.18
C LEU A 12 2.35 -12.76 -8.68
N ASP A 13 2.09 -14.03 -8.98
CA ASP A 13 3.01 -14.81 -9.80
C ASP A 13 3.00 -14.28 -11.26
N MET A 14 3.94 -14.78 -12.06
CA MET A 14 4.12 -14.30 -13.44
C MET A 14 2.91 -14.59 -14.33
N GLU A 15 2.20 -15.70 -14.11
CA GLU A 15 1.06 -16.10 -14.93
C GLU A 15 -0.17 -15.25 -14.60
N ALA A 16 -0.46 -15.04 -13.32
CA ALA A 16 -1.48 -14.15 -12.81
C ALA A 16 -1.23 -12.70 -13.27
N ALA A 17 0.03 -12.23 -13.21
CA ALA A 17 0.39 -10.90 -13.69
C ALA A 17 0.16 -10.74 -15.21
N ARG A 18 0.55 -11.73 -16.02
CA ARG A 18 0.28 -11.74 -17.48
C ARG A 18 -1.22 -11.77 -17.78
N THR A 19 -1.97 -12.57 -17.04
CA THR A 19 -3.43 -12.69 -17.19
C THR A 19 -4.11 -11.37 -16.85
N LEU A 20 -3.71 -10.73 -15.74
CA LEU A 20 -4.21 -9.42 -15.36
C LEU A 20 -3.90 -8.35 -16.42
N LEU A 21 -2.68 -8.35 -16.96
CA LEU A 21 -2.26 -7.45 -18.02
C LEU A 21 -3.12 -7.62 -19.29
N ALA A 22 -3.28 -8.87 -19.74
CA ALA A 22 -4.09 -9.18 -20.92
C ALA A 22 -5.55 -8.76 -20.74
N ALA A 23 -6.13 -9.04 -19.57
CA ALA A 23 -7.51 -8.65 -19.24
C ALA A 23 -7.67 -7.12 -19.21
N ALA A 24 -6.74 -6.39 -18.58
CA ALA A 24 -6.74 -4.93 -18.54
C ALA A 24 -6.63 -4.32 -19.95
N GLN A 25 -5.74 -4.85 -20.79
CA GLN A 25 -5.57 -4.40 -22.18
C GLN A 25 -6.80 -4.71 -23.04
N GLN A 26 -7.40 -5.89 -22.88
CA GLN A 26 -8.62 -6.27 -23.59
C GLN A 26 -9.80 -5.36 -23.22
N ARG A 27 -9.98 -5.06 -21.92
CA ARG A 27 -11.00 -4.09 -21.47
C ARG A 27 -10.73 -2.70 -22.04
N ARG A 28 -9.48 -2.27 -22.08
CA ARG A 28 -9.08 -0.98 -22.68
C ARG A 28 -9.41 -0.91 -24.17
N ARG A 29 -9.17 -1.99 -24.93
CA ARG A 29 -9.49 -2.08 -26.37
C ARG A 29 -11.00 -2.14 -26.64
N ARG A 30 -11.76 -2.84 -25.79
CA ARG A 30 -13.22 -2.95 -25.88
C ARG A 30 -13.96 -1.68 -25.46
N GLY A 31 -13.31 -0.81 -24.67
CA GLY A 31 -13.82 0.49 -24.29
C GLY A 31 -13.82 1.48 -25.46
N THR A 32 -14.67 1.25 -26.46
CA THR A 32 -14.93 2.19 -27.54
C THR A 32 -15.81 3.34 -27.02
N ARG A 33 -15.30 4.57 -27.17
CA ARG A 33 -16.01 5.87 -27.13
C ARG A 33 -16.28 6.62 -25.82
N GLN A 34 -16.35 6.05 -24.62
CA GLN A 34 -16.59 6.89 -23.43
C GLN A 34 -15.78 6.47 -22.19
N ARG A 35 -14.90 7.39 -21.78
CA ARG A 35 -14.06 7.39 -20.57
C ARG A 35 -12.94 6.34 -20.53
N ARG A 36 -11.70 6.84 -20.61
CA ARG A 36 -10.46 6.12 -20.28
C ARG A 36 -10.69 5.33 -18.98
N CYS A 37 -10.74 4.00 -19.06
CA CYS A 37 -10.95 3.12 -17.92
C CYS A 37 -9.76 3.26 -16.94
N ARG A 38 -9.92 4.10 -15.91
CA ARG A 38 -8.87 4.38 -14.91
C ARG A 38 -8.46 3.13 -14.12
N THR A 39 -9.42 2.27 -13.83
CA THR A 39 -9.19 0.97 -13.18
C THR A 39 -8.36 0.04 -14.06
N CYS A 40 -8.57 0.05 -15.38
CA CYS A 40 -7.76 -0.74 -16.32
C CYS A 40 -6.30 -0.24 -16.33
N GLN A 41 -6.07 1.07 -16.28
CA GLN A 41 -4.72 1.64 -16.21
C GLN A 41 -3.99 1.24 -14.91
N LEU A 42 -4.70 1.26 -13.78
CA LEU A 42 -4.14 0.80 -12.50
C LEU A 42 -3.85 -0.70 -12.50
N GLN A 43 -4.74 -1.52 -13.05
CA GLN A 43 -4.53 -2.97 -13.19
C GLN A 43 -3.33 -3.28 -14.09
N GLU A 44 -3.17 -2.55 -15.19
CA GLU A 44 -2.01 -2.66 -16.07
C GLU A 44 -0.72 -2.27 -15.33
N MET A 45 -0.73 -1.18 -14.55
CA MET A 45 0.40 -0.76 -13.73
C MET A 45 0.81 -1.82 -12.69
N ILE A 46 -0.16 -2.38 -11.96
CA ILE A 46 0.09 -3.44 -10.96
C ILE A 46 0.69 -4.68 -11.63
N ALA A 47 0.11 -5.13 -12.76
CA ALA A 47 0.61 -6.29 -13.49
C ALA A 47 2.05 -6.09 -13.96
N ARG A 48 2.35 -4.95 -14.58
CA ARG A 48 3.69 -4.63 -15.07
C ARG A 48 4.74 -4.56 -13.97
N TYR A 49 4.38 -4.01 -12.81
CA TYR A 49 5.26 -4.02 -11.63
C TYR A 49 5.65 -5.44 -11.23
N TRP A 50 4.68 -6.37 -11.19
CA TRP A 50 4.94 -7.76 -10.85
C TRP A 50 5.73 -8.51 -11.95
N LEU A 51 5.64 -8.06 -13.20
CA LEU A 51 6.49 -8.53 -14.30
C LEU A 51 7.91 -7.96 -14.28
N GLY A 52 8.24 -7.10 -13.31
CA GLY A 52 9.59 -6.57 -13.10
C GLY A 52 9.87 -5.22 -13.78
N GLU A 53 8.86 -4.55 -14.31
CA GLU A 53 9.03 -3.19 -14.84
C GLU A 53 9.30 -2.17 -13.73
N ASP A 54 10.02 -1.09 -14.07
CA ASP A 54 10.37 -0.03 -13.13
C ASP A 54 9.13 0.79 -12.72
N ILE A 55 8.82 0.76 -11.42
CA ILE A 55 7.72 1.50 -10.81
C ILE A 55 7.79 3.01 -11.07
N ALA A 56 8.98 3.62 -11.17
CA ALA A 56 9.11 5.05 -11.45
C ALA A 56 8.66 5.38 -12.89
N MET A 57 8.96 4.49 -13.84
CA MET A 57 8.48 4.60 -15.22
C MET A 57 6.96 4.42 -15.28
N LEU A 58 6.46 3.36 -14.64
CA LEU A 58 5.03 3.06 -14.55
C LEU A 58 4.23 4.22 -13.91
N TYR A 59 4.78 4.85 -12.88
CA TYR A 59 4.19 6.02 -12.23
C TYR A 59 4.10 7.21 -13.20
N ARG A 60 5.19 7.52 -13.92
CA ARG A 60 5.22 8.62 -14.89
C ARG A 60 4.20 8.41 -16.02
N ASP A 61 4.04 7.19 -16.49
CA ASP A 61 3.09 6.85 -17.56
C ASP A 61 1.63 6.94 -17.08
N ALA A 62 1.36 6.50 -15.85
CA ALA A 62 0.00 6.49 -15.30
C ALA A 62 -0.45 7.87 -14.78
N ALA A 63 0.48 8.73 -14.35
CA ALA A 63 0.19 10.01 -13.73
C ALA A 63 -0.69 10.95 -14.59
N PRO A 64 -0.38 11.24 -15.87
CA PRO A 64 -1.20 12.11 -16.72
C PRO A 64 -2.65 11.63 -16.88
N LEU A 65 -2.88 10.32 -16.76
CA LEU A 65 -4.19 9.70 -16.99
C LEU A 65 -5.05 9.66 -15.72
N LEU A 66 -4.42 9.48 -14.57
CA LEU A 66 -5.11 9.30 -13.28
C LEU A 66 -5.20 10.58 -12.46
N GLN A 67 -4.25 11.51 -12.61
CA GLN A 67 -4.20 12.73 -11.81
C GLN A 67 -5.23 13.80 -12.22
N GLY A 68 -6.01 13.58 -13.28
CA GLY A 68 -7.11 14.47 -13.69
C GLY A 68 -8.30 14.51 -12.73
N SER A 69 -8.24 13.86 -11.58
CA SER A 69 -9.23 13.96 -10.50
C SER A 69 -8.59 13.67 -9.14
N ALA A 70 -9.15 14.23 -8.06
CA ALA A 70 -8.68 13.96 -6.70
C ALA A 70 -8.70 12.46 -6.36
N HIS A 71 -9.79 11.76 -6.71
CA HIS A 71 -9.92 10.31 -6.52
C HIS A 71 -8.83 9.52 -7.26
N GLY A 72 -8.58 9.84 -8.53
CA GLY A 72 -7.56 9.14 -9.32
C GLY A 72 -6.14 9.42 -8.83
N ARG A 73 -5.85 10.65 -8.38
CA ARG A 73 -4.55 10.99 -7.76
C ARG A 73 -4.35 10.25 -6.43
N ALA A 74 -5.35 10.25 -5.56
CA ALA A 74 -5.30 9.51 -4.30
C ALA A 74 -5.07 8.01 -4.53
N LEU A 75 -5.81 7.41 -5.47
CA LEU A 75 -5.69 5.99 -5.76
C LEU A 75 -4.34 5.61 -6.37
N LEU A 76 -3.78 6.46 -7.26
CA LEU A 76 -2.43 6.24 -7.80
C LEU A 76 -1.37 6.23 -6.70
N GLU A 77 -1.37 7.24 -5.83
CA GLU A 77 -0.43 7.36 -4.72
C GLU A 77 -0.55 6.18 -3.74
N LEU A 78 -1.78 5.78 -3.40
CA LEU A 78 -2.02 4.62 -2.55
C LEU A 78 -1.47 3.34 -3.20
N VAL A 79 -1.82 3.04 -4.45
CA VAL A 79 -1.37 1.80 -5.13
C VAL A 79 0.15 1.76 -5.23
N VAL A 80 0.79 2.87 -5.60
CA VAL A 80 2.27 2.94 -5.68
C VAL A 80 2.90 2.71 -4.31
N GLY A 81 2.39 3.36 -3.27
CA GLY A 81 2.84 3.15 -1.90
C GLY A 81 2.69 1.70 -1.45
N GLN A 82 1.57 1.05 -1.78
CA GLN A 82 1.31 -0.35 -1.47
C GLN A 82 2.28 -1.29 -2.21
N LEU A 83 2.55 -1.06 -3.50
CA LEU A 83 3.50 -1.84 -4.31
C LEU A 83 4.94 -1.71 -3.81
N LEU A 84 5.35 -0.50 -3.42
CA LEU A 84 6.66 -0.29 -2.80
C LEU A 84 6.73 -0.98 -1.43
N GLN A 85 5.67 -0.90 -0.63
CA GLN A 85 5.59 -1.51 0.70
C GLN A 85 5.64 -3.04 0.64
N SER A 86 5.03 -3.67 -0.38
CA SER A 86 5.08 -5.13 -0.56
C SER A 86 6.50 -5.66 -0.77
N ARG A 87 7.44 -4.83 -1.22
CA ARG A 87 8.88 -5.13 -1.30
C ARG A 87 9.72 -4.36 -0.28
N ARG A 88 9.07 -3.71 0.70
CA ARG A 88 9.68 -2.86 1.75
C ARG A 88 10.67 -1.84 1.21
N ARG A 89 10.38 -1.25 0.05
CA ARG A 89 11.23 -0.24 -0.59
C ARG A 89 11.08 1.13 0.08
N ARG A 90 12.16 1.92 0.06
CA ARG A 90 12.12 3.34 0.46
C ARG A 90 11.07 4.11 -0.34
N GLY A 91 10.47 5.12 0.28
CA GLY A 91 9.43 5.96 -0.33
C GLY A 91 8.01 5.39 -0.26
N ALA A 92 7.83 4.12 0.10
CA ALA A 92 6.50 3.51 0.25
C ALA A 92 5.58 4.31 1.18
N GLN A 93 6.08 4.64 2.37
CA GLN A 93 5.33 5.37 3.39
C GLN A 93 4.92 6.78 2.91
N GLN A 94 5.80 7.49 2.21
CA GLN A 94 5.51 8.83 1.69
C GLN A 94 4.35 8.81 0.69
N HIS A 95 4.32 7.81 -0.19
CA HIS A 95 3.22 7.61 -1.13
C HIS A 95 1.92 7.21 -0.42
N LEU A 96 1.98 6.32 0.58
CA LEU A 96 0.82 5.92 1.37
C LEU A 96 0.19 7.09 2.13
N GLU A 97 1.01 7.93 2.78
CA GLU A 97 0.57 9.12 3.50
C GLU A 97 -0.02 10.16 2.54
N ARG A 98 0.66 10.42 1.42
CA ARG A 98 0.18 11.37 0.41
C ARG A 98 -1.16 10.93 -0.17
N GLY A 99 -1.27 9.65 -0.54
CA GLY A 99 -2.50 9.06 -1.05
C GLY A 99 -3.64 9.11 -0.04
N PHE A 100 -3.34 8.85 1.24
CA PHE A 100 -4.31 8.97 2.34
C PHE A 100 -4.79 10.41 2.52
N HIS A 101 -3.89 11.40 2.54
CA HIS A 101 -4.27 12.81 2.65
C HIS A 101 -5.12 13.28 1.48
N LEU A 102 -4.74 12.93 0.25
CA LEU A 102 -5.51 13.24 -0.96
C LEU A 102 -6.90 12.58 -0.97
N GLY A 103 -6.99 11.37 -0.41
CA GLY A 103 -8.22 10.58 -0.34
C GLY A 103 -9.06 10.84 0.92
N SER A 104 -8.59 11.64 1.87
CA SER A 104 -9.17 11.79 3.22
C SER A 104 -10.68 12.05 3.23
N ARG A 105 -11.17 12.89 2.31
CA ARG A 105 -12.61 13.23 2.17
C ARG A 105 -13.41 12.26 1.30
N LEU A 106 -12.76 11.29 0.68
CA LEU A 106 -13.35 10.30 -0.24
C LEU A 106 -13.59 8.95 0.44
N PHE A 107 -12.97 8.71 1.58
CA PHE A 107 -13.19 7.50 2.37
C PHE A 107 -14.56 7.51 3.04
N THR A 108 -15.14 6.32 3.18
CA THR A 108 -16.15 6.11 4.22
C THR A 108 -15.47 6.16 5.59
N PRO A 109 -16.19 6.47 6.69
CA PRO A 109 -15.59 6.48 8.03
C PRO A 109 -14.92 5.16 8.40
N ALA A 110 -15.52 4.02 8.02
CA ALA A 110 -14.95 2.69 8.25
C ALA A 110 -13.65 2.47 7.45
N ASP A 111 -13.63 2.82 6.16
CA ASP A 111 -12.44 2.70 5.32
C ASP A 111 -11.32 3.62 5.81
N TYR A 112 -11.66 4.85 6.25
CA TYR A 112 -10.70 5.81 6.77
C TYR A 112 -9.92 5.23 7.96
N LEU A 113 -10.65 4.70 8.95
CA LEU A 113 -10.04 4.10 10.15
C LEU A 113 -9.24 2.85 9.80
N ALA A 114 -9.76 1.99 8.93
CA ALA A 114 -9.06 0.79 8.50
C ALA A 114 -7.71 1.13 7.82
N VAL A 115 -7.71 2.11 6.92
CA VAL A 115 -6.49 2.55 6.22
C VAL A 115 -5.52 3.23 7.17
N LEU A 116 -6.01 4.10 8.06
CA LEU A 116 -5.18 4.78 9.05
C LEU A 116 -4.45 3.77 9.95
N ASN A 117 -5.19 2.83 10.54
CA ASN A 117 -4.62 1.80 11.42
C ASN A 117 -3.60 0.94 10.67
N ARG A 118 -3.91 0.56 9.43
CA ARG A 118 -3.00 -0.18 8.56
C ARG A 118 -1.71 0.60 8.32
N HIS A 119 -1.80 1.88 7.95
CA HIS A 119 -0.63 2.72 7.65
C HIS A 119 0.24 2.94 8.89
N GLN A 120 -0.37 3.18 10.05
CA GLN A 120 0.35 3.32 11.32
C GLN A 120 1.15 2.07 11.68
N LEU A 121 0.56 0.90 11.47
CA LEU A 121 1.23 -0.37 11.73
C LEU A 121 2.35 -0.63 10.70
N LEU A 122 2.08 -0.41 9.41
CA LEU A 122 3.07 -0.57 8.34
C LEU A 122 4.26 0.39 8.46
N ALA A 123 4.07 1.58 9.04
CA ALA A 123 5.14 2.55 9.30
C ALA A 123 6.23 2.01 10.25
N ARG A 124 5.95 0.96 11.03
CA ARG A 124 6.94 0.29 11.90
C ARG A 124 7.89 -0.62 11.14
N LEU A 125 7.60 -0.96 9.89
CA LEU A 125 8.46 -1.83 9.10
C LEU A 125 9.68 -1.04 8.61
N PRO A 126 10.92 -1.45 8.95
CA PRO A 126 12.09 -0.74 8.47
C PRO A 126 12.20 -0.90 6.95
N PRO A 127 12.45 0.20 6.20
CA PRO A 127 12.69 0.09 4.77
C PRO A 127 13.99 -0.67 4.51
N GLY A 128 14.00 -1.47 3.46
CA GLY A 128 15.21 -2.13 2.96
C GLY A 128 15.91 -1.28 1.90
N ASP A 129 17.24 -1.32 1.90
CA ASP A 129 18.07 -0.74 0.85
C ASP A 129 18.16 -1.67 -0.37
N ALA A 130 18.06 -2.98 -0.15
CA ALA A 130 17.88 -3.99 -1.18
C ALA A 130 16.40 -4.38 -1.30
N PRO A 131 15.92 -4.74 -2.51
CA PRO A 131 14.56 -5.24 -2.70
C PRO A 131 14.36 -6.51 -1.87
N GLN A 132 13.43 -6.47 -0.91
CA GLN A 132 13.06 -7.66 -0.17
C GLN A 132 12.12 -8.55 -1.00
N PRO A 133 12.02 -9.85 -0.67
CA PRO A 133 11.00 -10.71 -1.24
C PRO A 133 9.63 -10.06 -1.10
N ALA A 134 8.80 -10.24 -2.13
CA ALA A 134 7.45 -9.72 -2.12
C ALA A 134 6.63 -10.36 -1.00
N ALA A 135 5.95 -9.54 -0.20
CA ALA A 135 5.14 -9.99 0.92
C ALA A 135 3.68 -9.55 0.75
N THR A 136 2.75 -10.42 1.15
CA THR A 136 1.32 -10.11 1.21
C THR A 136 1.04 -9.09 2.32
N LEU A 137 -0.11 -8.42 2.27
CA LEU A 137 -0.53 -7.55 3.38
C LEU A 137 -0.53 -8.30 4.72
N ALA A 138 -1.04 -9.54 4.74
CA ALA A 138 -1.09 -10.33 5.96
C ALA A 138 0.31 -10.57 6.55
N GLN A 139 1.29 -10.92 5.72
CA GLN A 139 2.67 -11.10 6.14
C GLN A 139 3.27 -9.81 6.69
N LEU A 140 3.08 -8.68 5.99
CA LEU A 140 3.56 -7.36 6.44
C LEU A 140 2.97 -6.96 7.80
N LEU A 141 1.66 -7.15 7.99
CA LEU A 141 0.99 -6.81 9.25
C LEU A 141 1.46 -7.71 10.40
N VAL A 142 1.71 -9.00 10.14
CA VAL A 142 2.28 -9.92 11.14
C VAL A 142 3.67 -9.45 11.54
N THR A 143 4.55 -9.16 10.58
CA THR A 143 5.91 -8.66 10.86
C THR A 143 5.87 -7.36 11.65
N ALA A 144 5.00 -6.41 11.27
CA ALA A 144 4.87 -5.14 11.96
C ALA A 144 4.41 -5.30 13.42
N ARG A 145 3.45 -6.20 13.69
CA ARG A 145 3.00 -6.52 15.05
C ARG A 145 4.09 -7.16 15.91
N VAL A 146 4.93 -8.00 15.31
CA VAL A 146 6.08 -8.58 16.01
C VAL A 146 7.06 -7.48 16.43
N ILE A 147 7.37 -6.54 15.52
CA ILE A 147 8.23 -5.38 15.84
C ILE A 147 7.63 -4.54 16.96
N GLU A 148 6.35 -4.18 16.85
CA GLU A 148 5.64 -3.41 17.89
C GLU A 148 5.71 -4.09 19.26
N ARG A 149 5.53 -5.41 19.32
CA ARG A 149 5.63 -6.19 20.57
C ARG A 149 7.04 -6.20 21.15
N LEU A 150 8.07 -6.25 20.30
CA LEU A 150 9.46 -6.21 20.74
C LEU A 150 9.83 -4.82 21.29
N GLU A 151 9.41 -3.75 20.63
CA GLU A 151 9.58 -2.36 21.11
C GLU A 151 8.86 -2.13 22.43
N GLY A 152 7.64 -2.64 22.58
CA GLY A 152 6.86 -2.54 23.83
C GLY A 152 7.49 -3.32 25.01
N ARG A 153 8.21 -4.42 24.73
CA ARG A 153 8.96 -5.16 25.74
C ARG A 153 10.25 -4.45 26.15
N ALA A 154 10.95 -3.83 25.21
CA ALA A 154 12.16 -3.05 25.48
C ALA A 154 11.89 -1.78 26.32
N ARG A 155 10.66 -1.24 26.24
CA ARG A 155 10.25 -0.03 26.97
C ARG A 155 9.73 -0.25 28.38
N ARG A 156 9.53 -1.50 28.85
CA ARG A 156 9.17 -1.72 30.26
C ARG A 156 10.42 -1.42 31.10
N PRO A 157 10.43 -0.35 31.93
CA PRO A 157 11.45 -0.27 32.96
C PRO A 157 11.27 -1.52 33.82
N HIS A 158 12.34 -2.25 34.09
CA HIS A 158 12.36 -3.09 35.28
C HIS A 158 12.15 -2.12 36.44
N GLY A 159 10.89 -1.91 36.82
CA GLY A 159 10.55 -1.22 38.04
C GLY A 159 11.28 -1.96 39.14
N LYS A 160 12.26 -1.30 39.75
CA LYS A 160 12.74 -1.70 41.07
C LYS A 160 11.48 -1.77 41.92
N HIS A 161 11.09 -2.97 42.30
CA HIS A 161 10.06 -3.15 43.29
C HIS A 161 10.59 -2.47 44.55
N ASP A 162 10.00 -1.33 44.90
CA ASP A 162 10.27 -0.69 46.17
C ASP A 162 9.58 -1.55 47.24
N PRO A 163 10.32 -2.16 48.18
CA PRO A 163 9.74 -2.99 49.23
C PRO A 163 8.93 -2.17 50.25
N THR A 164 8.88 -0.84 50.10
CA THR A 164 8.19 0.08 51.02
C THR A 164 6.83 0.58 50.50
N ASP A 165 6.37 0.10 49.34
CA ASP A 165 5.09 0.52 48.79
C ASP A 165 3.92 -0.19 49.49
N LEU A 166 3.33 0.48 50.47
CA LEU A 166 2.21 0.01 51.29
C LEU A 166 0.83 0.26 50.66
N TYR A 167 0.76 0.90 49.49
CA TYR A 167 -0.50 1.30 48.86
C TYR A 167 -0.40 1.14 47.34
N GLY A 168 -0.48 -0.10 46.86
CA GLY A 168 -0.59 -0.41 45.43
C GLY A 168 -1.79 0.23 44.74
#